data_AF-A0A1N7NQ08-F1
#
_entry.id   AF-A0A1N7NQ08-F1
#
_cell.length_a   1.000
_cell.length_b   1.000
_cell.length_c   1.000
_cell.angle_alpha   90.00
_cell.angle_beta   90.00
_cell.angle_gamma   90.00
#
_symmetry.space_group_name_H-M   'P 1'
#
loop_
_entity.id
_entity.type
_entity.pdbx_description
1 polymer ?
#
loop_
_entity_poly.entity_id
_entity_poly.type
_entity_poly.pdbx_seq_one_letter_code
_entity_poly.pdbx_strand_id
1 'polypeptide(L)'
;MNPRILCLVIVLMALSPVAFARCLYNPETGDTQECRSMNAIGECLNFGPSCGEAGDVTYNPQTNTMEICNTFSSTGACISFGSSSSRPGICAFNSASNTYQICNSITSRGECINFGKPCR
;
A
#
# COMPACT_ATOMS: atom_id res chain seq x y z
N MET A 1 -5.58 -56.64 -14.06
CA MET A 1 -6.76 -55.76 -14.25
C MET A 1 -7.49 -55.76 -12.91
N ASN A 2 -7.52 -54.72 -12.07
CA ASN A 2 -7.66 -53.27 -12.24
C ASN A 2 -6.87 -52.53 -11.14
N PRO A 3 -6.11 -51.47 -11.45
CA PRO A 3 -5.48 -50.60 -10.45
C PRO A 3 -6.48 -49.53 -9.98
N ARG A 4 -6.72 -49.41 -8.67
CA ARG A 4 -7.43 -48.25 -8.11
C ARG A 4 -6.43 -47.14 -7.83
N ILE A 5 -6.34 -46.28 -8.83
CA ILE A 5 -5.66 -44.99 -8.86
C ILE A 5 -6.52 -43.93 -8.15
N LEU A 6 -5.85 -42.99 -7.48
CA LEU A 6 -6.33 -41.66 -7.02
C LEU A 6 -7.35 -41.66 -5.86
N CYS A 7 -7.26 -40.81 -4.83
CA CYS A 7 -6.92 -39.39 -4.88
C CYS A 7 -5.95 -38.99 -3.76
N LEU A 8 -4.74 -38.60 -4.12
CA LEU A 8 -3.89 -37.76 -3.29
C LEU A 8 -4.44 -36.33 -3.42
N VAL A 9 -5.20 -35.88 -2.42
CA VAL A 9 -5.63 -34.48 -2.33
C VAL A 9 -4.41 -33.67 -1.91
N ILE A 10 -3.58 -33.27 -2.87
CA ILE A 10 -2.60 -32.22 -2.65
C ILE A 10 -3.40 -30.92 -2.63
N VAL A 11 -3.74 -30.45 -1.43
CA VAL A 11 -4.10 -29.04 -1.23
C VAL A 11 -2.82 -28.23 -1.42
N LEU A 12 -2.46 -28.01 -2.68
CA LEU A 12 -1.53 -26.96 -3.06
C LEU A 12 -2.26 -25.65 -2.78
N MET A 13 -2.21 -25.20 -1.52
CA MET A 13 -2.35 -23.79 -1.21
C MET A 13 -1.20 -23.10 -1.92
N ALA A 14 -1.42 -22.73 -3.18
CA ALA A 14 -0.63 -21.75 -3.87
C ALA A 14 -0.81 -20.42 -3.13
N LEU A 15 -0.13 -20.28 -2.00
CA LEU A 15 0.31 -18.98 -1.54
C LEU A 15 1.35 -18.53 -2.57
N SER A 16 0.88 -18.07 -3.72
CA SER A 16 1.69 -17.16 -4.52
C SER A 16 1.89 -15.93 -3.64
N PRO A 17 3.11 -15.64 -3.15
CA PRO A 17 3.37 -14.30 -2.68
C PRO A 17 3.31 -13.45 -3.95
N VAL A 18 2.15 -12.85 -4.21
CA VAL A 18 2.10 -11.74 -5.14
C VAL A 18 2.91 -10.68 -4.43
N ALA A 19 4.18 -10.56 -4.83
CA ALA A 19 5.08 -9.54 -4.34
C ALA A 19 4.56 -8.21 -4.88
N PHE A 20 3.51 -7.69 -4.23
CA PHE A 20 3.05 -6.33 -4.40
C PHE A 20 4.04 -5.45 -3.64
N ALA A 21 5.21 -5.26 -4.23
CA ALA A 21 6.03 -4.10 -3.93
C ALA A 21 5.16 -2.86 -4.18
N ARG A 22 4.53 -2.32 -3.13
CA ARG A 22 3.76 -1.07 -3.20
C ARG A 22 4.59 0.00 -2.52
N CYS A 23 4.79 1.12 -3.20
CA CYS A 23 5.36 2.31 -2.59
C CYS A 23 4.35 2.88 -1.61
N LEU A 24 4.69 2.86 -0.34
CA LEU A 24 3.85 3.28 0.77
C LEU A 24 4.61 4.29 1.62
N TYR A 25 3.89 5.29 2.11
CA TYR A 25 4.40 6.21 3.13
C TYR A 25 4.76 5.42 4.38
N ASN A 26 6.02 5.44 4.82
CA ASN A 26 6.48 4.88 6.09
C ASN A 26 6.32 5.93 7.20
N PRO A 27 5.42 5.73 8.19
CA PRO A 27 5.23 6.67 9.29
C PRO A 27 6.43 6.79 10.23
N GLU A 28 7.35 5.81 10.23
CA GLU A 28 8.54 5.83 11.10
C GLU A 28 9.63 6.77 10.56
N THR A 29 9.82 6.82 9.24
CA THR A 29 10.85 7.65 8.61
C THR A 29 10.30 8.90 7.93
N GLY A 30 9.02 8.90 7.57
CA GLY A 30 8.38 9.92 6.76
C GLY A 30 8.64 9.78 5.25
N ASP A 31 9.37 8.74 4.82
CA ASP A 31 9.67 8.48 3.41
C ASP A 31 8.59 7.63 2.73
N THR A 32 8.49 7.68 1.41
CA THR A 32 7.78 6.66 0.63
C THR A 32 8.75 5.53 0.27
N GLN A 33 8.44 4.32 0.72
CA GLN A 33 9.32 3.16 0.62
C GLN A 33 8.57 1.95 0.10
N GLU A 34 9.32 1.01 -0.48
CA GLU A 34 8.77 -0.25 -0.96
C GLU A 34 8.33 -1.09 0.24
N CYS A 35 7.04 -1.37 0.37
CA CYS A 35 6.58 -2.38 1.31
C CYS A 35 6.81 -3.78 0.73
N ARG A 36 7.81 -4.50 1.23
CA ARG A 36 8.23 -5.82 0.72
C ARG A 36 7.44 -6.96 1.34
N SER A 37 6.83 -6.73 2.50
CA SER A 37 6.03 -7.73 3.20
C SER A 37 4.95 -7.04 4.01
N MET A 38 3.69 -7.46 3.81
CA MET A 38 2.54 -6.93 4.54
C MET A 38 1.78 -8.07 5.22
N ASN A 39 1.35 -7.87 6.46
CA ASN A 39 0.58 -8.87 7.20
C ASN A 39 -0.92 -8.81 6.87
N ALA A 40 -1.70 -9.71 7.47
CA ALA A 40 -3.13 -9.85 7.18
C ALA A 40 -3.97 -8.62 7.60
N ILE A 41 -3.49 -7.83 8.55
CA ILE A 41 -4.19 -6.65 9.05
C ILE A 41 -3.74 -5.36 8.36
N GLY A 42 -2.81 -5.46 7.41
CA GLY A 42 -2.35 -4.35 6.59
C GLY A 42 -1.15 -3.60 7.15
N GLU A 43 -0.41 -4.16 8.11
CA GLU A 43 0.86 -3.57 8.54
C GLU A 43 1.97 -3.96 7.58
N CYS A 44 2.80 -2.99 7.19
CA CYS A 44 4.03 -3.30 6.49
C CYS A 44 5.08 -3.81 7.49
N LEU A 45 5.52 -5.05 7.33
CA LEU A 45 6.48 -5.71 8.20
C LEU A 45 7.94 -5.44 7.80
N ASN A 46 8.16 -5.06 6.54
CA ASN A 46 9.49 -4.81 6.01
C ASN A 46 9.43 -3.72 4.95
N PHE A 47 9.98 -2.56 5.30
CA PHE A 47 10.26 -1.51 4.33
C PHE A 47 11.61 -1.74 3.68
N GLY A 48 11.60 -1.67 2.34
CA GLY A 48 12.78 -1.64 1.51
C GLY A 48 13.33 -0.22 1.34
N PRO A 49 14.20 -0.01 0.34
CA PRO A 49 14.65 1.32 -0.03
C PRO A 49 13.46 2.18 -0.50
N SER A 50 13.74 3.48 -0.63
CA SER A 50 12.80 4.43 -1.22
C SER A 50 12.30 3.95 -2.56
N CYS A 51 11.00 4.11 -2.78
CA CYS A 51 10.42 3.91 -4.09
C CYS A 51 9.32 4.94 -4.32
N GLY A 52 9.26 5.45 -5.53
CA GLY A 52 8.38 6.53 -5.91
C GLY A 52 9.00 7.33 -7.04
N GLU A 53 8.26 7.46 -8.14
CA GLU A 53 8.59 8.39 -9.21
C GLU A 53 7.70 9.62 -9.08
N ALA A 54 8.20 10.78 -9.50
CA ALA A 54 7.37 11.98 -9.56
C ALA A 54 6.09 11.69 -10.37
N GLY A 55 4.93 12.09 -9.84
CA GLY A 55 3.62 11.74 -10.38
C GLY A 55 2.88 10.65 -9.59
N ASP A 56 3.56 9.92 -8.70
CA ASP A 56 2.93 8.91 -7.86
C ASP A 56 2.03 9.54 -6.79
N VAL A 57 0.87 8.92 -6.55
CA VAL A 57 -0.02 9.33 -5.45
C VAL A 57 0.50 8.72 -4.15
N THR A 58 0.84 9.56 -3.19
CA THR A 58 1.28 9.16 -1.86
C THR A 58 0.46 9.85 -0.77
N TYR A 59 0.59 9.39 0.46
CA TYR A 59 -0.05 9.99 1.62
C TYR A 59 0.76 11.19 2.11
N ASN A 60 0.13 12.36 2.23
CA ASN A 60 0.71 13.54 2.87
C ASN A 60 0.30 13.58 4.36
N PRO A 61 1.23 13.34 5.30
CA PRO A 61 0.91 13.35 6.73
C PRO A 61 0.58 14.74 7.28
N GLN A 62 0.99 15.83 6.61
CA GLN A 62 0.73 17.19 7.07
C GLN A 62 -0.73 17.61 6.84
N THR A 63 -1.32 17.14 5.75
CA THR A 63 -2.70 17.47 5.35
C THR A 63 -3.66 16.30 5.55
N ASN A 64 -3.15 15.11 5.88
CA ASN A 64 -3.91 13.86 5.97
C ASN A 64 -4.67 13.54 4.66
N THR A 65 -4.02 13.81 3.52
CA THR A 65 -4.62 13.64 2.19
C THR A 65 -3.74 12.78 1.29
N MET A 66 -4.36 12.17 0.27
CA MET A 66 -3.65 11.49 -0.80
C MET A 66 -3.35 12.49 -1.90
N GLU A 67 -2.08 12.72 -2.20
CA GLU A 67 -1.65 13.75 -3.14
C GLU A 67 -0.63 13.21 -4.12
N ILE A 68 -0.57 13.83 -5.30
CA ILE A 68 0.48 13.51 -6.26
C ILE A 68 1.79 14.06 -5.72
N CYS A 69 2.79 13.21 -5.56
CA CYS A 69 4.14 13.65 -5.23
C CYS A 69 4.83 14.20 -6.48
N ASN A 70 5.15 15.49 -6.51
CA ASN A 70 5.87 16.11 -7.62
C ASN A 70 7.39 15.91 -7.52
N THR A 71 7.92 15.76 -6.31
CA THR A 71 9.36 15.65 -6.08
C THR A 71 9.65 14.85 -4.83
N PHE A 72 10.52 13.84 -4.99
CA PHE A 72 11.07 13.05 -3.90
C PHE A 72 12.47 13.57 -3.50
N SER A 73 12.79 13.50 -2.22
CA SER A 73 14.15 13.66 -1.71
C SER A 73 15.02 12.47 -2.12
N SER A 74 16.33 12.56 -1.88
CA SER A 74 17.26 11.44 -2.05
C SER A 74 16.95 10.24 -1.12
N THR A 75 16.19 10.46 -0.03
CA THR A 75 15.78 9.40 0.91
C THR A 75 14.41 8.80 0.59
N GLY A 76 13.67 9.38 -0.37
CA GLY A 76 12.32 8.95 -0.73
C GLY A 76 11.18 9.71 -0.03
N ALA A 77 11.46 10.72 0.78
CA ALA A 77 10.42 11.61 1.30
C ALA A 77 9.82 12.42 0.17
N CYS A 78 8.50 12.50 0.11
CA CYS A 78 7.87 13.47 -0.78
C CYS A 78 8.05 14.87 -0.19
N ILE A 79 8.80 15.73 -0.88
CA ILE A 79 9.12 17.08 -0.44
C ILE A 79 8.33 18.15 -1.17
N SER A 80 7.62 17.78 -2.23
CA SER A 80 6.70 18.66 -2.95
C SER A 80 5.45 17.88 -3.36
N PHE A 81 4.30 18.33 -2.86
CA PHE A 81 3.00 17.77 -3.16
C PHE A 81 2.30 18.64 -4.21
N GLY A 82 1.69 17.98 -5.18
CA GLY A 82 0.80 18.57 -6.17
C GLY A 82 -0.65 18.54 -5.69
N SER A 83 -1.58 18.66 -6.63
CA SER A 83 -3.01 18.56 -6.33
C SER A 83 -3.36 17.22 -5.72
N SER A 84 -4.30 17.24 -4.77
CA SER A 84 -4.79 16.05 -4.12
C SER A 84 -5.49 15.12 -5.13
N SER A 85 -5.25 13.82 -5.00
CA SER A 85 -5.84 12.80 -5.87
C SER A 85 -7.26 12.50 -5.40
N SER A 86 -8.22 12.65 -6.30
CA SER A 86 -9.61 12.19 -6.07
C SER A 86 -9.80 10.71 -6.42
N ARG A 87 -8.71 9.93 -6.57
CA ARG A 87 -8.78 8.54 -7.05
C ARG A 87 -8.94 7.56 -5.89
N PRO A 88 -10.13 6.96 -5.68
CA PRO A 88 -10.31 5.88 -4.71
C PRO A 88 -9.65 4.58 -5.21
N GLY A 89 -9.67 3.55 -4.37
CA GLY A 89 -9.14 2.21 -4.66
C GLY A 89 -7.63 2.08 -4.49
N ILE A 90 -6.95 3.15 -4.07
CA ILE A 90 -5.51 3.12 -3.79
C ILE A 90 -5.24 2.65 -2.36
N CYS A 91 -4.07 2.06 -2.15
CA CYS A 91 -3.61 1.76 -0.81
C CYS A 91 -3.22 3.05 -0.11
N ALA A 92 -3.76 3.28 1.08
CA ALA A 92 -3.52 4.48 1.87
C ALA A 92 -3.21 4.11 3.31
N PHE A 93 -2.40 4.94 3.95
CA PHE A 93 -2.13 4.81 5.37
C PHE A 93 -3.34 5.34 6.17
N ASN A 94 -3.90 4.52 7.05
CA ASN A 94 -4.93 4.92 8.00
C ASN A 94 -4.27 5.26 9.33
N SER A 95 -4.16 6.55 9.63
CA SER A 95 -3.55 7.04 10.88
C SER A 95 -4.33 6.65 12.15
N ALA A 96 -5.63 6.35 12.03
CA ALA A 96 -6.44 5.93 13.16
C ALA A 96 -6.18 4.47 13.59
N SER A 97 -5.92 3.58 12.62
CA SER A 97 -5.59 2.17 12.88
C SER A 97 -4.09 1.86 12.80
N ASN A 98 -3.27 2.80 12.32
CA ASN A 98 -1.86 2.63 12.03
C ASN A 98 -1.58 1.48 11.04
N THR A 99 -2.48 1.28 10.06
CA THR A 99 -2.38 0.21 9.05
C THR A 99 -2.67 0.71 7.65
N TYR A 100 -2.23 -0.04 6.64
CA TYR A 100 -2.51 0.24 5.23
C TYR A 100 -3.78 -0.46 4.78
N GLN A 101 -4.74 0.33 4.31
CA GLN A 101 -6.05 -0.15 3.86
C GLN A 101 -6.39 0.45 2.50
N ILE A 102 -7.25 -0.23 1.75
CA ILE A 102 -7.78 0.31 0.51
C ILE A 102 -8.68 1.50 0.84
N CYS A 103 -8.38 2.66 0.28
CA CYS A 103 -9.23 3.82 0.41
C CYS A 103 -10.42 3.73 -0.54
N ASN A 104 -11.61 3.42 -0.02
CA ASN A 104 -12.82 3.24 -0.84
C ASN A 104 -13.46 4.57 -1.25
N SER A 105 -13.25 5.64 -0.48
CA SER A 105 -13.88 6.94 -0.75
C SER A 105 -12.98 8.08 -0.28
N ILE A 106 -12.92 9.13 -1.10
CA ILE A 106 -12.06 10.30 -0.91
C ILE A 106 -12.89 11.59 -0.98
N THR A 107 -12.57 12.60 -0.17
CA THR A 107 -13.17 13.94 -0.28
C THR A 107 -12.63 14.67 -1.52
N SER A 108 -13.25 15.80 -1.90
CA SER A 108 -12.70 16.66 -2.96
C SER A 108 -11.31 17.21 -2.64
N ARG A 109 -10.86 17.12 -1.38
CA ARG A 109 -9.52 17.51 -0.92
C ARG A 109 -8.53 16.35 -0.89
N GLY A 110 -8.91 15.14 -1.29
CA GLY A 110 -8.00 13.98 -1.26
C GLY A 110 -7.95 13.22 0.07
N GLU A 111 -8.74 13.61 1.08
CA GLU A 111 -8.78 12.89 2.37
C GLU A 111 -9.47 11.54 2.18
N CYS A 112 -8.85 10.47 2.68
CA CYS A 112 -9.52 9.17 2.74
C CYS A 112 -10.55 9.16 3.87
N ILE A 113 -11.83 9.04 3.54
CA ILE A 113 -12.93 9.06 4.52
C ILE A 113 -13.58 7.70 4.73
N ASN A 114 -13.22 6.70 3.94
CA ASN A 114 -13.73 5.35 4.06
C ASN A 114 -12.62 4.35 3.76
N PHE A 115 -12.08 3.73 4.80
CA PHE A 115 -11.09 2.67 4.69
C PHE A 115 -11.76 1.31 4.63
N GLY A 116 -11.36 0.51 3.64
CA GLY A 116 -11.86 -0.83 3.40
C GLY A 116 -10.96 -1.91 4.01
N LYS A 117 -10.84 -3.01 3.26
CA LYS A 117 -9.95 -4.12 3.63
C LYS A 117 -8.46 -3.70 3.63
N PRO A 118 -7.62 -4.42 4.37
CA PRO A 118 -6.16 -4.30 4.28
C PRO A 118 -5.63 -4.40 2.84
N CYS A 119 -4.51 -3.76 2.54
CA CYS A 119 -3.92 -3.71 1.20
C CYS A 119 -3.22 -5.01 0.71
N ARG A 120 -3.31 -6.09 1.49
CA ARG A 120 -2.72 -7.41 1.22
C ARG A 120 -3.52 -8.23 0.22
#